data_AF-A0A3G2GRT6-F1
#
_entry.id   AF-A0A3G2GRT6-F1
#
_cell.length_a   1.000
_cell.length_b   1.000
_cell.length_c   1.000
_cell.angle_alpha   90.00
_cell.angle_beta   90.00
_cell.angle_gamma   90.00
#
_symmetry.space_group_name_H-M   'P 1'
#
loop_
_entity.id
_entity.type
_entity.pdbx_description
1 polymer ?
#
loop_
_entity_poly.entity_id
_entity_poly.type
_entity_poly.pdbx_seq_one_letter_code
_entity_poly.pdbx_strand_id
1 'polypeptide(L)'
;MRFALPLALLLAALLAAVNAAAVNNYLKIIEPHIKLCTEKHKTTKVDVLKMLVEQKLPETPEMKCTIDCFLAEKGYYKGGKIVWEEMKSSNKDKYVDKPELVEKADKVADICKEKVNLEGKKECEIGVTLLSCLYPESRKIGLPQPEFVKNDLQKSQPLKSQAPDEKTPAEKTPAEKTPAEKTPAEKTPAEKTPAEKTPAEKTPAEKPVKPVGR
;
A
#
# COMPACT_ATOMS: atom_id res chain seq x y z
N MET A 1 -68.29 11.90 17.39
CA MET A 1 -66.89 12.18 17.76
C MET A 1 -66.08 10.92 17.54
N ARG A 2 -65.35 10.82 16.42
CA ARG A 2 -64.50 9.68 16.05
C ARG A 2 -63.07 10.20 15.89
N PHE A 3 -62.24 9.99 16.90
CA PHE A 3 -60.80 10.09 16.79
C PHE A 3 -60.18 8.83 17.41
N ALA A 4 -60.38 7.71 16.73
CA ALA A 4 -59.51 6.55 16.91
C ALA A 4 -58.31 6.76 15.98
N LEU A 5 -57.36 7.60 16.41
CA LEU A 5 -56.04 7.65 15.79
C LEU A 5 -55.36 6.32 16.11
N PRO A 6 -54.93 5.52 15.12
CA PRO A 6 -54.49 4.16 15.38
C PRO A 6 -53.16 4.20 16.13
N LEU A 7 -53.13 3.59 17.31
CA LEU A 7 -51.94 3.31 18.13
C LEU A 7 -50.80 2.67 17.33
N ALA A 8 -51.11 2.08 16.17
CA ALA A 8 -50.16 1.56 15.19
C ALA A 8 -49.23 2.62 14.57
N LEU A 9 -49.64 3.88 14.43
CA LEU A 9 -48.77 4.95 13.91
C LEU A 9 -47.72 5.43 14.93
N LEU A 10 -48.02 5.31 16.23
CA LEU A 10 -47.05 5.60 17.30
C LEU A 10 -45.99 4.49 17.44
N LEU A 11 -46.34 3.24 17.14
CA LEU A 11 -45.38 2.13 17.09
C LEU A 11 -44.47 2.18 15.86
N ALA A 12 -44.96 2.69 14.71
CA ALA A 12 -44.14 2.87 13.52
C ALA A 12 -43.09 4.00 13.67
N ALA A 13 -43.37 5.03 14.48
CA ALA A 13 -42.43 6.13 14.74
C ALA A 13 -41.24 5.72 15.62
N LEU A 14 -41.36 4.64 16.41
CA LEU A 14 -40.28 4.11 17.24
C LEU A 14 -39.32 3.16 16.49
N LEU A 15 -39.68 2.69 15.30
CA LEU A 15 -38.83 1.84 14.46
C LEU A 15 -37.98 2.62 13.44
N ALA A 16 -38.15 3.94 13.32
CA ALA A 16 -37.36 4.77 12.41
C ALA A 16 -36.18 5.51 13.10
N ALA A 17 -35.90 5.23 14.37
CA ALA A 17 -34.81 5.88 15.14
C ALA A 17 -33.75 4.90 15.69
N VAL A 18 -33.58 3.76 15.03
CA VAL A 18 -32.52 2.76 15.29
C VAL A 18 -31.82 2.56 13.94
N ASN A 19 -30.63 3.06 13.59
CA ASN A 19 -29.48 3.55 14.30
C ASN A 19 -28.85 4.70 13.48
N ALA A 20 -28.90 5.94 13.96
CA ALA A 20 -27.90 6.95 13.57
C ALA A 20 -26.71 6.97 14.54
N ALA A 21 -26.70 6.05 15.51
CA ALA A 21 -25.76 5.97 16.62
C ALA A 21 -24.96 4.67 16.57
N ALA A 22 -24.06 4.54 15.59
CA ALA A 22 -22.81 3.78 15.67
C ALA A 22 -22.12 3.76 14.30
N VAL A 23 -21.77 4.93 13.73
CA VAL A 23 -20.63 4.92 12.80
C VAL A 23 -19.41 4.72 13.71
N ASN A 24 -19.06 3.47 13.98
CA ASN A 24 -17.77 3.11 14.56
C ASN A 24 -16.73 3.64 13.58
N ASN A 25 -16.24 4.85 13.84
CA ASN A 25 -15.14 5.39 13.08
C ASN A 25 -13.92 4.59 13.53
N TYR A 26 -13.57 3.53 12.79
CA TYR A 26 -12.38 2.71 13.04
C TYR A 26 -11.13 3.58 13.22
N LEU A 27 -11.08 4.77 12.60
CA LEU A 27 -10.01 5.72 12.85
C LEU A 27 -9.90 6.11 14.34
N LYS A 28 -11.00 6.36 15.06
CA LYS A 28 -10.97 6.69 16.50
C LYS A 28 -10.38 5.56 17.34
N ILE A 29 -10.55 4.31 16.89
CA ILE A 29 -9.98 3.12 17.55
C ILE A 29 -8.46 3.11 17.37
N ILE A 30 -7.98 3.42 16.16
CA ILE A 30 -6.56 3.31 15.82
C ILE A 30 -5.75 4.59 16.04
N GLU A 31 -6.41 5.75 16.14
CA GLU A 31 -5.78 7.06 16.25
C GLU A 31 -4.85 7.20 17.47
N PRO A 32 -5.19 6.69 18.66
CA PRO A 32 -4.24 6.68 19.79
C PRO A 32 -2.94 5.94 19.47
N HIS A 33 -3.03 4.80 18.79
CA HIS A 33 -1.86 4.00 18.39
C HIS A 33 -1.05 4.71 17.30
N ILE A 34 -1.72 5.33 16.31
CA ILE A 34 -1.04 6.12 15.27
C ILE A 34 -0.30 7.29 15.92
N LYS A 35 -0.94 8.03 16.83
CA LYS A 35 -0.33 9.16 17.53
C LYS A 35 0.91 8.72 18.31
N LEU A 36 0.77 7.66 19.12
CA LEU A 36 1.88 7.10 19.89
C LEU A 36 3.08 6.76 19.00
N CYS A 37 2.85 6.01 17.92
CA CYS A 37 3.93 5.55 17.06
C CYS A 37 4.55 6.67 16.22
N THR A 38 3.74 7.62 15.74
CA THR A 38 4.25 8.77 14.99
C THR A 38 5.10 9.70 15.87
N GLU A 39 4.72 9.93 17.14
CA GLU A 39 5.52 10.68 18.11
C GLU A 39 6.85 9.98 18.46
N LYS A 40 6.80 8.65 18.63
CA LYS A 40 7.96 7.82 18.93
C LYS A 40 8.99 7.85 17.80
N HIS A 41 8.54 7.71 16.56
CA HIS A 41 9.40 7.56 15.39
C HIS A 41 9.54 8.83 14.55
N LYS A 42 9.04 9.97 15.03
CA LYS A 42 9.18 11.30 14.40
C LYS A 42 8.60 11.35 12.98
N THR A 43 7.46 10.69 12.78
CA THR A 43 6.65 10.79 11.55
C THR A 43 5.36 11.55 11.81
N THR A 44 4.49 11.72 10.81
CA THR A 44 3.19 12.37 10.99
C THR A 44 2.02 11.44 10.66
N LYS A 45 0.85 11.73 11.25
CA LYS A 45 -0.41 11.06 10.89
C LYS A 45 -0.72 11.22 9.39
N VAL A 46 -0.42 12.39 8.82
CA VAL A 46 -0.66 12.68 7.40
C VAL A 46 0.17 11.76 6.51
N ASP A 47 1.44 11.54 6.85
CA ASP A 47 2.32 10.65 6.07
C ASP A 47 1.84 9.20 6.14
N VAL A 48 1.39 8.74 7.32
CA VAL A 48 0.79 7.41 7.49
C VAL A 48 -0.47 7.26 6.64
N LEU A 49 -1.40 8.22 6.71
CA LEU A 49 -2.65 8.18 5.94
C LEU A 49 -2.37 8.24 4.44
N LYS A 50 -1.43 9.08 3.98
CA LYS A 50 -1.01 9.17 2.59
C LYS A 50 -0.45 7.84 2.09
N MET A 51 0.40 7.19 2.88
CA MET A 51 0.96 5.88 2.58
C MET A 51 -0.14 4.82 2.41
N LEU A 52 -1.14 4.80 3.30
CA LEU A 52 -2.29 3.90 3.20
C LEU A 52 -3.14 4.18 1.95
N VAL A 53 -3.44 5.45 1.67
CA VAL A 53 -4.20 5.87 0.46
C VAL A 53 -3.48 5.48 -0.82
N GLU A 54 -2.18 5.77 -0.91
CA GLU A 54 -1.39 5.49 -2.10
C GLU A 54 -0.99 4.01 -2.21
N GLN A 55 -1.21 3.20 -1.16
CA GLN A 55 -0.73 1.81 -1.04
C GLN A 55 0.74 1.64 -1.43
N LYS A 56 1.57 2.61 -1.06
CA LYS A 56 3.02 2.55 -1.24
C LYS A 56 3.67 1.94 -0.01
N LEU A 57 4.74 1.19 -0.20
CA LEU A 57 5.50 0.66 0.93
C LEU A 57 6.31 1.77 1.57
N PRO A 58 6.49 1.76 2.90
CA PRO A 58 7.32 2.75 3.56
C PRO A 58 8.81 2.50 3.25
N GLU A 59 9.49 3.55 2.77
CA GLU A 59 10.89 3.47 2.34
C GLU A 59 11.85 3.98 3.42
N THR A 60 11.46 5.02 4.15
CA THR A 60 12.30 5.64 5.18
C THR A 60 12.38 4.77 6.44
N PRO A 61 13.53 4.74 7.15
CA PRO A 61 13.66 4.01 8.41
C PRO A 61 12.59 4.39 9.43
N GLU A 62 12.27 5.68 9.55
CA GLU A 62 11.31 6.22 10.50
C GLU A 62 9.91 5.67 10.22
N MET A 63 9.45 5.75 8.97
CA MET A 63 8.11 5.29 8.61
C MET A 63 7.99 3.78 8.74
N LYS A 64 9.03 3.03 8.37
CA LYS A 64 9.05 1.58 8.56
C LYS A 64 8.87 1.21 10.03
N CYS A 65 9.60 1.87 10.93
CA CYS A 65 9.43 1.67 12.36
C CYS A 65 8.06 2.13 12.89
N THR A 66 7.49 3.22 12.36
CA THR A 66 6.13 3.66 12.70
C THR A 66 5.10 2.57 12.41
N ILE A 67 5.23 1.87 11.28
CA ILE A 67 4.31 0.78 10.91
C ILE A 67 4.51 -0.45 11.81
N ASP A 68 5.74 -0.85 12.08
CA ASP A 68 6.01 -1.96 13.01
C ASP A 68 5.47 -1.68 14.41
N CYS A 69 5.69 -0.45 14.92
CA CYS A 69 5.12 0.01 16.17
C CYS A 69 3.59 -0.09 16.14
N PHE A 70 2.94 0.39 15.08
CA PHE A 70 1.49 0.33 14.96
C PHE A 70 0.96 -1.11 14.98
N LEU A 71 1.63 -2.04 14.29
CA LEU A 71 1.26 -3.45 14.29
C LEU A 71 1.37 -4.06 15.69
N ALA A 72 2.42 -3.74 16.45
CA ALA A 72 2.58 -4.20 17.82
C ALA A 72 1.50 -3.62 18.75
N GLU A 73 1.29 -2.30 18.71
CA GLU A 73 0.33 -1.58 19.56
C GLU A 73 -1.12 -2.01 19.31
N LYS A 74 -1.48 -2.27 18.05
CA LYS A 74 -2.82 -2.75 17.71
C LYS A 74 -3.01 -4.24 18.01
N GLY A 75 -1.93 -4.96 18.33
CA GLY A 75 -1.94 -6.39 18.62
C GLY A 75 -1.87 -7.29 17.38
N TYR A 76 -1.61 -6.74 16.19
CA TYR A 76 -1.43 -7.50 14.95
C TYR A 76 -0.07 -8.19 14.85
N TYR A 77 0.89 -7.81 15.69
CA TYR A 77 2.21 -8.44 15.74
C TYR A 77 2.63 -8.68 17.19
N LYS A 78 2.97 -9.94 17.52
CA LYS A 78 3.43 -10.33 18.86
C LYS A 78 4.38 -11.51 18.76
N GLY A 79 5.50 -11.44 19.49
CA GLY A 79 6.43 -12.56 19.62
C GLY A 79 6.98 -13.09 18.29
N GLY A 80 7.31 -12.21 17.35
CA GLY A 80 7.86 -12.59 16.04
C GLY A 80 6.83 -13.07 15.02
N LYS A 81 5.52 -12.97 15.31
CA LYS A 81 4.46 -13.50 14.45
C LYS A 81 3.34 -12.49 14.24
N ILE A 82 2.73 -12.54 13.05
CA ILE A 82 1.47 -11.83 12.77
C ILE A 82 0.31 -12.56 13.46
N VAL A 83 -0.54 -11.78 14.14
CA VAL A 83 -1.76 -12.24 14.80
C VAL A 83 -2.92 -12.08 13.81
N TRP A 84 -3.03 -13.02 12.87
CA TRP A 84 -4.01 -12.96 11.77
C TRP A 84 -5.47 -12.90 12.23
N GLU A 85 -5.80 -13.58 13.33
CA GLU A 85 -7.17 -13.57 13.88
C GLU A 85 -7.58 -12.17 14.37
N GLU A 86 -6.64 -11.41 14.96
CA GLU A 86 -6.89 -10.03 15.39
C GLU A 86 -7.06 -9.11 14.17
N MET A 87 -6.27 -9.33 13.11
CA MET A 87 -6.44 -8.63 11.84
C MET A 87 -7.80 -8.90 11.21
N LYS A 88 -8.27 -10.16 11.18
CA LYS A 88 -9.59 -10.53 10.66
C LYS A 88 -10.72 -9.96 11.49
N SER A 89 -10.61 -10.06 12.82
CA SER A 89 -11.58 -9.47 13.76
C SER A 89 -11.85 -7.99 13.45
N SER A 90 -10.77 -7.23 13.22
CA SER A 90 -10.86 -5.80 12.91
C SER A 90 -11.49 -5.48 11.55
N ASN A 91 -11.66 -6.44 10.64
CA ASN A 91 -12.24 -6.17 9.31
C ASN A 91 -13.72 -5.79 9.40
N LYS A 92 -14.45 -6.28 10.41
CA LYS A 92 -15.83 -5.88 10.69
C LYS A 92 -15.96 -4.40 11.03
N ASP A 93 -14.98 -3.87 11.77
CA ASP A 93 -14.94 -2.45 12.11
C ASP A 93 -14.47 -1.57 10.93
N LYS A 94 -13.66 -2.12 10.02
CA LYS A 94 -13.20 -1.39 8.81
C LYS A 94 -14.26 -1.30 7.72
N TYR A 95 -15.09 -2.33 7.59
CA TYR A 95 -16.11 -2.47 6.54
C TYR A 95 -17.49 -2.67 7.17
N VAL A 96 -17.90 -1.72 8.01
CA VAL A 96 -19.20 -1.70 8.69
C VAL A 96 -20.33 -1.82 7.66
N ASP A 97 -21.30 -2.67 7.97
CA ASP A 97 -22.47 -2.97 7.13
C ASP A 97 -22.15 -3.49 5.71
N LYS A 98 -20.93 -3.96 5.47
CA LYS A 98 -20.45 -4.48 4.17
C LYS A 98 -19.85 -5.89 4.33
N PRO A 99 -20.66 -6.92 4.66
CA PRO A 99 -20.18 -8.27 4.91
C PRO A 99 -19.39 -8.88 3.74
N GLU A 100 -19.73 -8.51 2.51
CA GLU A 100 -19.01 -8.93 1.29
C GLU A 100 -17.58 -8.39 1.23
N LEU A 101 -17.33 -7.19 1.78
CA LEU A 101 -15.98 -6.62 1.87
C LEU A 101 -15.20 -7.21 3.05
N VAL A 102 -15.87 -7.57 4.14
CA VAL A 102 -15.26 -8.32 5.25
C VAL A 102 -14.76 -9.68 4.75
N GLU A 103 -15.58 -10.43 4.00
CA GLU A 103 -15.18 -11.72 3.43
C GLU A 103 -13.96 -11.58 2.50
N LYS A 104 -13.96 -10.55 1.63
CA LYS A 104 -12.79 -10.24 0.79
C LYS A 104 -11.55 -9.93 1.62
N ALA A 105 -11.67 -9.13 2.68
CA ALA A 105 -10.56 -8.78 3.55
C ALA A 105 -10.01 -9.99 4.32
N ASP A 106 -10.88 -10.87 4.80
CA ASP A 106 -10.50 -12.11 5.46
C ASP A 106 -9.78 -13.05 4.49
N LYS A 107 -10.24 -13.13 3.24
CA LYS A 107 -9.56 -13.87 2.17
C LYS A 107 -8.16 -13.34 1.88
N VAL A 108 -7.94 -12.02 1.90
CA VAL A 108 -6.60 -11.43 1.78
C VAL A 108 -5.73 -11.85 2.96
N ALA A 109 -6.26 -11.81 4.18
CA ALA A 109 -5.54 -12.24 5.38
C ALA A 109 -5.14 -13.72 5.28
N ASP A 110 -6.03 -14.61 4.81
CA ASP A 110 -5.72 -16.03 4.61
C ASP A 110 -4.65 -16.25 3.55
N ILE A 111 -4.73 -15.56 2.41
CA ILE A 111 -3.70 -15.64 1.37
C ILE A 111 -2.34 -15.17 1.91
N CYS A 112 -2.32 -14.07 2.68
CA CYS A 112 -1.08 -13.52 3.21
C CYS A 112 -0.52 -14.28 4.41
N LYS A 113 -1.37 -15.00 5.17
CA LYS A 113 -0.93 -15.93 6.20
C LYS A 113 -0.01 -17.02 5.66
N GLU A 114 -0.31 -17.52 4.47
CA GLU A 114 0.52 -18.55 3.81
C GLU A 114 1.77 -17.97 3.13
N LYS A 115 1.75 -16.70 2.72
CA LYS A 115 2.83 -16.06 1.95
C LYS A 115 3.85 -15.31 2.80
N VAL A 116 3.43 -14.72 3.91
CA VAL A 116 4.29 -13.85 4.73
C VAL A 116 5.22 -14.71 5.57
N ASN A 117 6.53 -14.57 5.31
CA ASN A 117 7.58 -15.13 6.14
C ASN A 117 8.36 -14.01 6.85
N LEU A 118 8.42 -14.08 8.18
CA LEU A 118 9.15 -13.12 9.03
C LEU A 118 10.52 -13.63 9.48
N GLU A 119 10.92 -14.84 9.08
CA GLU A 119 12.23 -15.39 9.41
C GLU A 119 13.37 -14.48 8.91
N GLY A 120 14.30 -14.16 9.81
CA GLY A 120 15.44 -13.28 9.53
C GLY A 120 15.09 -11.81 9.30
N LYS A 121 13.81 -11.41 9.42
CA LYS A 121 13.40 -10.00 9.33
C LYS A 121 13.76 -9.26 10.61
N LYS A 122 14.28 -8.04 10.44
CA LYS A 122 14.63 -7.18 11.56
C LYS A 122 13.39 -6.40 12.03
N GLU A 123 13.50 -5.82 13.22
CA GLU A 123 12.58 -4.76 13.64
C GLU A 123 12.60 -3.62 12.60
N CYS A 124 11.44 -3.01 12.38
CA CYS A 124 11.19 -2.05 11.30
C CYS A 124 11.21 -2.67 9.89
N GLU A 125 11.12 -3.99 9.73
CA GLU A 125 10.91 -4.63 8.43
C GLU A 125 9.62 -5.47 8.38
N ILE A 126 8.96 -5.66 9.52
CA ILE A 126 7.81 -6.56 9.66
C ILE A 126 6.62 -6.00 8.90
N GLY A 127 6.33 -4.71 9.08
CA GLY A 127 5.26 -3.97 8.43
C GLY A 127 5.45 -3.90 6.93
N VAL A 128 6.67 -3.65 6.45
CA VAL A 128 6.97 -3.71 5.00
C VAL A 128 6.67 -5.10 4.45
N THR A 129 7.15 -6.14 5.14
CA THR A 129 6.95 -7.53 4.72
C THR A 129 5.46 -7.88 4.66
N LEU A 130 4.69 -7.53 5.69
CA LEU A 130 3.25 -7.73 5.70
C LEU A 130 2.53 -6.95 4.59
N LEU A 131 2.79 -5.64 4.46
CA LEU A 131 2.14 -4.77 3.47
C LEU A 131 2.48 -5.18 2.03
N SER A 132 3.68 -5.73 1.80
CA SER A 132 4.09 -6.25 0.49
C SER A 132 3.20 -7.39 0.00
N CYS A 133 2.53 -8.11 0.91
CA CYS A 133 1.49 -9.06 0.56
C CYS A 133 0.09 -8.43 0.54
N LEU A 134 -0.30 -7.71 1.60
CA LEU A 134 -1.68 -7.24 1.76
C LEU A 134 -2.13 -6.33 0.61
N TYR A 135 -1.28 -5.40 0.17
CA TYR A 135 -1.62 -4.43 -0.87
C TYR A 135 -1.88 -5.08 -2.24
N PRO A 136 -0.95 -5.84 -2.85
CA PRO A 136 -1.22 -6.45 -4.15
C PRO A 136 -2.37 -7.46 -4.08
N GLU A 137 -2.49 -8.26 -3.02
CA GLU A 137 -3.58 -9.24 -2.91
C GLU A 137 -4.95 -8.56 -2.75
N SER A 138 -5.04 -7.45 -2.01
CA SER A 138 -6.25 -6.63 -1.94
C SER A 138 -6.67 -6.09 -3.31
N ARG A 139 -5.70 -5.58 -4.09
CA ARG A 139 -5.97 -5.08 -5.44
C ARG A 139 -6.46 -6.17 -6.39
N LYS A 140 -5.84 -7.35 -6.35
CA LYS A 140 -6.21 -8.50 -7.21
C LYS A 140 -7.68 -8.89 -7.07
N ILE A 141 -8.25 -8.76 -5.87
CA ILE A 141 -9.65 -9.13 -5.60
C ILE A 141 -10.61 -7.94 -5.59
N GLY A 142 -10.11 -6.74 -5.93
CA GLY A 142 -10.88 -5.50 -5.92
C GLY A 142 -11.47 -5.17 -4.55
N LEU A 143 -10.68 -5.36 -3.48
CA LEU A 143 -11.03 -4.88 -2.14
C LEU A 143 -10.77 -3.36 -2.10
N PRO A 144 -11.80 -2.51 -1.98
CA PRO A 144 -11.60 -1.07 -1.84
C PRO A 144 -10.96 -0.78 -0.47
N GLN A 145 -10.26 0.34 -0.36
CA GLN A 145 -9.80 0.80 0.95
C GLN A 145 -10.99 1.20 1.84
N PRO A 146 -10.89 1.02 3.16
CA PRO A 146 -11.90 1.52 4.10
C PRO A 146 -12.13 3.02 3.95
N GLU A 147 -13.37 3.47 4.08
CA GLU A 147 -13.77 4.87 3.80
C GLU A 147 -13.05 5.89 4.68
N PHE A 148 -12.76 5.55 5.94
CA PHE A 148 -12.07 6.43 6.88
C PHE A 148 -10.68 6.86 6.37
N VAL A 149 -9.99 6.02 5.59
CA VAL A 149 -8.63 6.30 5.12
C VAL A 149 -8.62 7.54 4.21
N LYS A 150 -9.58 7.63 3.29
CA LYS A 150 -9.70 8.76 2.34
C LYS A 150 -10.29 9.99 3.00
N ASN A 151 -11.37 9.80 3.77
CA ASN A 151 -12.11 10.90 4.39
C ASN A 151 -11.24 11.70 5.37
N ASP A 152 -10.37 11.04 6.12
CA ASP A 152 -9.53 11.70 7.11
C ASP A 152 -8.23 12.27 6.54
N LEU A 153 -7.69 11.69 5.47
CA LEU A 153 -6.59 12.32 4.73
C LEU A 153 -7.05 13.66 4.13
N GLN A 154 -8.25 13.70 3.55
CA GLN A 154 -8.83 14.92 2.98
C GLN A 154 -9.05 16.01 4.04
N LYS A 155 -9.49 15.65 5.26
CA LYS A 155 -9.64 16.60 6.37
C LYS A 155 -8.31 17.11 6.94
N SER A 156 -7.25 16.30 6.86
CA SER A 156 -5.95 16.61 7.46
C SER A 156 -5.04 17.44 6.52
N GLN A 157 -5.37 17.52 5.24
CA GLN A 157 -4.70 18.43 4.31
C GLN A 157 -5.26 19.85 4.49
N PRO A 158 -4.42 20.90 4.57
CA PRO A 158 -4.91 22.27 4.41
C PRO A 158 -5.57 22.38 3.03
N LEU A 159 -6.76 22.99 2.94
CA LEU A 159 -7.53 23.17 1.71
C LEU A 159 -6.61 23.65 0.56
N LYS A 160 -6.08 22.73 -0.23
CA LYS A 160 -5.69 23.03 -1.60
C LYS A 160 -6.97 22.89 -2.39
N SER A 161 -7.61 24.05 -2.60
CA SER A 161 -8.66 24.34 -3.58
C SER A 161 -9.01 23.14 -4.47
N GLN A 162 -10.07 22.42 -4.12
CA GLN A 162 -10.79 21.65 -5.13
C GLN A 162 -11.53 22.67 -5.99
N ALA A 163 -10.89 23.13 -7.06
CA ALA A 163 -11.63 23.65 -8.19
C ALA A 163 -12.48 22.47 -8.73
N PRO A 164 -13.79 22.63 -8.94
CA PRO A 164 -14.59 21.58 -9.56
C PRO A 164 -14.02 21.30 -10.95
N ASP A 165 -13.84 20.02 -11.28
CA ASP A 165 -13.51 19.55 -12.62
C ASP A 165 -14.57 20.09 -13.60
N GLU A 166 -14.29 21.25 -14.18
CA GLU A 166 -15.01 21.81 -15.30
C GLU A 166 -14.73 20.88 -16.48
N LYS A 167 -15.74 20.07 -16.83
CA LYS A 167 -15.74 19.25 -18.04
C LYS A 167 -15.63 20.17 -19.25
N THR A 168 -14.41 20.44 -19.72
CA THR A 168 -14.20 20.98 -21.06
C THR A 168 -14.37 19.83 -22.05
N PRO A 169 -15.36 19.87 -22.96
CA PRO A 169 -15.42 18.90 -24.06
C PRO A 169 -14.23 19.15 -24.98
N ALA A 170 -13.37 18.14 -25.13
CA ALA A 170 -12.32 18.16 -26.14
C ALA A 170 -12.96 18.18 -27.53
N GLU A 171 -12.97 19.35 -28.16
CA GLU A 171 -13.35 19.54 -29.55
C GLU A 171 -12.34 18.83 -30.44
N LYS A 172 -12.84 17.93 -31.29
CA LYS A 172 -12.04 17.13 -32.22
C LYS A 172 -11.62 17.99 -33.41
N THR A 173 -10.33 18.26 -33.54
CA THR A 173 -9.77 18.78 -34.80
C THR A 173 -9.20 17.61 -35.62
N PRO A 174 -9.61 17.42 -36.89
CA PRO A 174 -9.13 16.32 -37.73
C PRO A 174 -7.65 16.46 -38.07
N ALA A 175 -6.94 15.32 -38.05
CA ALA A 175 -5.57 15.19 -38.53
C ALA A 175 -5.49 15.44 -40.04
N GLU A 176 -4.82 16.52 -40.44
CA GLU A 176 -4.45 16.76 -41.83
C GLU A 176 -3.20 15.94 -42.16
N LYS A 177 -3.33 15.07 -43.16
CA LYS A 177 -2.25 14.26 -43.72
C LYS A 177 -1.44 15.13 -44.68
N THR A 178 -0.11 15.14 -44.52
CA THR A 178 0.80 15.62 -45.58
C THR A 178 1.78 14.50 -45.94
N PRO A 179 2.05 14.24 -47.23
CA PRO A 179 2.74 13.02 -47.68
C PRO A 179 4.25 13.07 -47.46
N ALA A 180 4.82 11.86 -47.41
CA ALA A 180 6.24 11.56 -47.27
C ALA A 180 7.11 12.18 -48.39
N GLU A 181 8.22 12.79 -48.00
CA GLU A 181 9.36 13.02 -48.89
C GLU A 181 10.52 12.10 -48.45
N LYS A 182 10.93 11.22 -49.37
CA LYS A 182 12.10 10.37 -49.23
C LYS A 182 13.34 11.17 -49.60
N THR A 183 14.42 11.06 -48.82
CA THR A 183 15.77 11.30 -49.34
C THR A 183 16.78 10.38 -48.62
N PRO A 184 17.80 9.85 -49.32
CA PRO A 184 18.47 8.60 -48.97
C PRO A 184 19.54 8.73 -47.89
N ALA A 185 19.83 7.57 -47.28
CA ALA A 185 20.88 7.33 -46.30
C ALA A 185 22.27 7.75 -46.76
N GLU A 186 22.96 8.54 -45.93
CA GLU A 186 24.41 8.69 -45.98
C GLU A 186 25.04 7.84 -44.87
N LYS A 187 25.87 6.88 -45.30
CA LYS A 187 26.65 6.00 -44.44
C LYS A 187 27.89 6.76 -43.95
N THR A 188 28.09 6.83 -42.65
CA THR A 188 29.41 7.18 -42.07
C THR A 188 29.88 6.03 -41.18
N PRO A 189 30.94 5.30 -41.53
CA PRO A 189 31.44 4.18 -40.73
C PRO A 189 32.31 4.63 -39.54
N ALA A 190 31.98 4.05 -38.38
CA ALA A 190 32.86 3.57 -37.31
C ALA A 190 34.14 4.37 -36.97
N GLU A 191 34.06 5.16 -35.90
CA GLU A 191 35.24 5.60 -35.17
C GLU A 191 35.68 4.49 -34.19
N LYS A 192 36.88 3.98 -34.39
CA LYS A 192 37.54 2.96 -33.56
C LYS A 192 38.20 3.63 -32.35
N THR A 193 37.99 3.06 -31.16
CA THR A 193 38.94 3.14 -30.02
C THR A 193 38.53 2.08 -28.98
N PRO A 194 39.43 1.54 -28.12
CA PRO A 194 40.88 1.76 -28.01
C PRO A 194 41.72 0.47 -28.06
N ALA A 195 43.00 0.62 -28.43
CA ALA A 195 44.02 -0.40 -28.21
C ALA A 195 44.47 -0.38 -26.73
N GLU A 196 44.07 -1.40 -25.98
CA GLU A 196 44.56 -1.65 -24.63
C GLU A 196 45.97 -2.25 -24.72
N LYS A 197 46.99 -1.49 -24.31
CA LYS A 197 48.35 -1.99 -24.14
C LYS A 197 48.50 -2.49 -22.70
N THR A 198 48.43 -3.79 -22.52
CA THR A 198 48.88 -4.47 -21.29
C THR A 198 50.37 -4.81 -21.43
N PRO A 199 51.27 -4.35 -20.54
CA PRO A 199 52.64 -4.85 -20.51
C PRO A 199 52.67 -6.25 -19.90
N ALA A 200 53.15 -7.24 -20.66
CA ALA A 200 53.41 -8.58 -20.15
C ALA A 200 54.66 -8.56 -19.25
N GLU A 201 54.45 -8.89 -17.99
CA GLU A 201 55.50 -9.00 -16.97
C GLU A 201 56.10 -10.43 -16.99
N LYS A 202 57.37 -10.50 -17.39
CA LYS A 202 58.45 -11.43 -17.00
C LYS A 202 58.11 -12.91 -16.66
N THR A 203 58.68 -13.81 -17.47
CA THR A 203 59.18 -15.14 -17.05
C THR A 203 60.72 -15.04 -16.95
N PRO A 204 61.41 -15.79 -16.05
CA PRO A 204 61.62 -17.23 -16.24
C PRO A 204 61.68 -18.07 -14.94
N ALA A 205 61.15 -19.30 -14.98
CA ALA A 205 61.50 -20.34 -14.00
C ALA A 205 62.02 -21.59 -14.74
N GLU A 206 63.33 -21.78 -14.67
CA GLU A 206 64.01 -23.09 -14.67
C GLU A 206 63.51 -23.90 -13.44
N LYS A 207 63.42 -25.24 -13.37
CA LYS A 207 63.98 -26.40 -14.08
C LYS A 207 63.17 -27.66 -13.67
N PRO A 208 63.36 -28.83 -14.31
CA PRO A 208 62.48 -29.99 -14.22
C PRO A 208 62.90 -31.00 -13.14
N VAL A 209 61.94 -31.65 -12.47
CA VAL A 209 62.17 -32.90 -11.74
C VAL A 209 61.04 -33.90 -12.01
N LYS A 210 61.47 -35.14 -12.27
CA LYS A 210 60.79 -36.31 -12.86
C LYS A 210 59.65 -36.92 -12.02
N PRO A 211 58.78 -37.74 -12.64
CA PRO A 211 57.75 -38.49 -11.92
C PRO A 211 58.32 -39.81 -11.37
N VAL A 212 57.88 -40.20 -10.17
CA VAL A 212 57.96 -41.59 -9.70
C VAL A 212 56.60 -41.97 -9.17
N GLY A 213 55.96 -42.92 -9.84
CA GLY A 213 54.91 -43.74 -9.26
C GLY A 213 55.51 -44.95 -8.56
N ARG A 214 54.89 -45.34 -7.45
CA ARG A 214 54.59 -46.72 -7.09
C ARG A 214 53.45 -46.69 -6.07
#